data_AF-A0A1M5C9N5-F1
#
_entry.id   AF-A0A1M5C9N5-F1
#
_cell.length_a   1.000
_cell.length_b   1.000
_cell.length_c   1.000
_cell.angle_alpha   90.00
_cell.angle_beta   90.00
_cell.angle_gamma   90.00
#
_symmetry.space_group_name_H-M   'P 1'
#
loop_
_entity.id
_entity.type
_entity.pdbx_description
1 polymer ?
#
loop_
_entity_poly.entity_id
_entity_poly.type
_entity_poly.pdbx_seq_one_letter_code
_entity_poly.pdbx_strand_id
1 'polypeptide(L)'
;MKKLIYKDREICRVYFANNFKDRLLGYMFRKKPHYEAILFKPCNSIHTFFMRFKIDVLFLDKNMVVIKKIEGLPKRKIAYEKAEVSQIKK
;
A
#
# COMPACT_ATOMS: atom_id res chain seq x y z
N MET A 1 -14.09 0.93 3.78
CA MET A 1 -12.82 1.56 4.26
C MET A 1 -12.66 1.21 5.73
N LYS A 2 -11.45 0.86 6.20
CA LYS A 2 -11.15 0.60 7.61
C LYS A 2 -10.27 1.72 8.17
N LYS A 3 -10.30 1.93 9.49
CA LYS A 3 -9.45 2.90 10.18
C LYS A 3 -8.18 2.21 10.65
N LEU A 4 -7.03 2.83 10.42
CA LEU A 4 -5.77 2.43 11.04
C LEU A 4 -5.63 3.20 12.34
N ILE A 5 -5.58 2.49 13.47
CA ILE A 5 -5.46 3.07 14.80
C ILE A 5 -4.07 2.73 15.36
N TYR A 6 -3.39 3.72 15.93
CA TYR A 6 -2.13 3.56 16.66
C TYR A 6 -2.18 4.38 17.93
N LYS A 7 -1.93 3.73 19.08
CA LYS A 7 -2.01 4.37 20.41
C LYS A 7 -3.33 5.15 20.59
N ASP A 8 -4.45 4.48 20.29
CA ASP A 8 -5.81 5.04 20.38
C ASP A 8 -6.09 6.28 19.51
N ARG A 9 -5.23 6.57 18.53
CA ARG A 9 -5.42 7.64 17.54
C ARG A 9 -5.63 7.04 16.16
N GLU A 10 -6.65 7.53 15.45
CA GLU A 10 -6.84 7.24 14.03
C GLU A 10 -5.71 7.93 13.24
N ILE A 11 -4.83 7.13 12.61
CA ILE A 11 -3.74 7.65 11.78
C ILE A 11 -4.26 7.98 10.38
N CYS A 12 -4.98 7.03 9.77
CA CYS A 12 -5.45 7.15 8.39
C CYS A 12 -6.56 6.15 8.07
N ARG A 13 -7.23 6.40 6.95
CA ARG A 13 -8.22 5.49 6.36
C ARG A 13 -7.58 4.58 5.32
N VAL A 14 -7.77 3.29 5.51
CA VAL A 14 -7.23 2.22 4.67
C VAL A 14 -8.34 1.65 3.78
N TYR A 15 -8.10 1.66 2.48
CA TYR A 15 -8.90 0.91 1.51
C TYR A 15 -8.39 -0.54 1.43
N PHE A 16 -9.28 -1.51 1.57
CA PHE A 16 -8.95 -2.93 1.47
C PHE A 16 -9.15 -3.38 0.02
N ALA A 17 -8.06 -3.60 -0.70
CA ALA A 17 -8.08 -4.11 -2.06
C ALA A 17 -8.15 -5.65 -2.04
N ASN A 18 -9.37 -6.18 -1.99
CA ASN A 18 -9.62 -7.63 -1.88
C ASN A 18 -9.71 -8.30 -3.27
N ASN A 19 -10.13 -7.53 -4.28
CA ASN A 19 -10.34 -8.04 -5.63
C ASN A 19 -9.03 -8.00 -6.43
N PHE A 20 -8.83 -8.97 -7.32
CA PHE A 20 -7.64 -9.03 -8.18
C PHE A 20 -7.45 -7.74 -9.00
N LYS A 21 -8.55 -7.17 -9.52
CA LYS A 21 -8.52 -5.90 -10.26
C LYS A 21 -8.07 -4.73 -9.38
N ASP A 22 -8.60 -4.62 -8.17
CA ASP A 22 -8.23 -3.56 -7.22
C ASP A 22 -6.76 -3.69 -6.80
N ARG A 23 -6.30 -4.95 -6.64
CA ARG A 23 -4.92 -5.26 -6.29
C ARG A 23 -3.94 -4.90 -7.40
N LEU A 24 -4.31 -5.15 -8.65
CA LEU A 24 -3.48 -4.84 -9.79
C LEU A 24 -3.45 -3.33 -10.05
N LEU A 25 -4.62 -2.67 -10.02
CA LEU A 25 -4.73 -1.24 -10.29
C LEU A 25 -4.07 -0.41 -9.20
N GLY A 26 -4.43 -0.57 -7.93
CA GLY A 26 -3.98 0.32 -6.86
C GLY A 26 -4.09 1.81 -7.27
N TYR A 27 -2.93 2.47 -7.44
CA TYR A 27 -2.81 3.86 -7.90
C TYR A 27 -2.42 4.04 -9.39
N MET A 28 -2.37 2.96 -10.17
CA MET A 28 -2.07 3.02 -11.61
C MET A 28 -3.01 4.00 -12.33
N PHE A 29 -2.46 4.74 -13.28
CA PHE A 29 -3.18 5.74 -14.10
C PHE A 29 -3.81 6.91 -13.33
N ARG A 30 -3.67 6.97 -12.01
CA ARG A 30 -4.16 8.09 -11.22
C ARG A 30 -3.12 9.22 -11.17
N LYS A 31 -3.57 10.45 -11.37
CA LYS A 31 -2.74 11.67 -11.22
C LYS A 31 -2.46 11.98 -9.75
N LYS A 32 -3.39 11.63 -8.86
CA LYS A 32 -3.29 11.81 -7.41
C LYS A 32 -3.83 10.55 -6.70
N PRO A 33 -3.28 10.21 -5.53
CA PRO A 33 -3.83 9.14 -4.69
C PRO A 33 -5.24 9.51 -4.24
N HIS A 34 -6.17 8.57 -4.40
CA HIS A 34 -7.59 8.72 -4.07
C HIS A 34 -7.96 8.06 -2.74
N TYR A 35 -7.01 7.35 -2.13
CA TYR A 35 -7.05 6.82 -0.79
C TYR A 35 -5.81 7.30 -0.01
N GLU A 36 -5.88 7.33 1.31
CA GLU A 36 -4.73 7.64 2.16
C GLU A 36 -3.79 6.43 2.24
N ALA A 37 -4.37 5.24 2.35
CA ALA A 37 -3.65 3.98 2.30
C ALA A 37 -4.46 2.91 1.58
N ILE A 38 -3.78 1.97 0.92
CA ILE A 38 -4.38 0.78 0.33
C ILE A 38 -3.69 -0.44 0.91
N LEU A 39 -4.45 -1.34 1.53
CA LEU A 39 -3.95 -2.64 1.96
C LEU A 39 -4.26 -3.68 0.88
N PHE A 40 -3.22 -4.40 0.46
CA PHE A 40 -3.29 -5.49 -0.49
C PHE A 40 -3.09 -6.81 0.25
N LYS A 41 -4.15 -7.64 0.31
CA LYS A 41 -4.10 -8.94 0.99
C LYS A 41 -4.73 -10.04 0.13
N PRO A 42 -4.05 -11.18 -0.08
CA PRO A 42 -2.60 -11.40 0.04
C PRO A 42 -1.85 -10.66 -1.08
N CYS A 43 -0.62 -10.20 -0.89
CA CYS A 43 0.18 -9.57 -1.96
C CYS A 43 1.65 -9.83 -1.66
N ASN A 44 2.44 -10.26 -2.65
CA ASN A 44 3.87 -10.59 -2.44
C ASN A 44 4.82 -9.57 -3.09
N SER A 45 4.26 -8.69 -3.92
CA SER A 45 5.02 -7.67 -4.64
C SER A 45 4.13 -6.49 -4.98
N ILE A 46 4.72 -5.30 -4.87
CA ILE A 46 4.14 -4.07 -5.34
C ILE A 46 4.95 -3.59 -6.52
N HIS A 47 4.25 -3.36 -7.61
CA HIS A 47 4.76 -2.57 -8.70
C HIS A 47 4.36 -1.11 -8.57
N THR A 48 5.22 -0.22 -9.07
CA THR A 48 4.90 1.20 -9.25
C THR A 48 4.96 1.59 -10.74
N PHE A 49 4.83 0.60 -11.63
CA PHE A 49 4.65 0.86 -13.06
C PHE A 49 3.34 1.63 -13.26
N PHE A 50 3.31 2.54 -14.23
CA PHE A 50 2.15 3.37 -14.54
C PHE A 50 1.65 4.28 -13.40
N MET A 51 2.42 4.41 -12.32
CA MET A 51 2.19 5.41 -11.27
C MET A 51 2.84 6.74 -11.61
N ARG A 52 2.17 7.83 -11.25
CA ARG A 52 2.61 9.21 -11.55
C ARG A 52 3.29 9.91 -10.36
N PHE A 53 3.32 9.28 -9.20
CA PHE A 53 3.87 9.81 -7.95
C PHE A 53 4.62 8.73 -7.18
N LYS A 54 5.47 9.15 -6.23
CA LYS A 54 6.16 8.26 -5.29
C LYS A 54 5.21 7.85 -4.18
N ILE A 55 5.35 6.63 -3.66
CA ILE A 55 4.56 6.13 -2.54
C ILE A 55 5.46 5.56 -1.47
N ASP A 56 4.93 5.52 -0.25
CA ASP A 56 5.54 4.75 0.83
C ASP A 56 4.90 3.37 0.84
N VAL A 57 5.71 2.35 1.09
CA VAL A 57 5.27 0.94 1.11
C VAL A 57 5.64 0.35 2.45
N LEU A 58 4.66 -0.20 3.15
CA LEU A 58 4.85 -0.99 4.37
C LEU A 58 4.46 -2.44 4.08
N PHE A 59 5.42 -3.34 4.25
CA PHE A 59 5.14 -4.77 4.28
C PHE A 59 4.77 -5.16 5.72
N LEU A 60 3.66 -5.85 5.86
CA LEU A 60 3.06 -6.30 7.10
C LEU A 60 3.10 -7.84 7.16
N ASP A 61 3.34 -8.41 8.33
CA ASP A 61 3.14 -9.84 8.54
C ASP A 61 1.63 -10.19 8.66
N LYS A 62 1.33 -11.48 8.85
CA LYS A 62 -0.04 -11.97 9.07
C LYS A 62 -0.74 -11.38 10.29
N ASN A 63 0.02 -10.86 11.26
CA ASN A 63 -0.46 -10.23 12.48
C ASN A 63 -0.55 -8.70 12.36
N MET A 64 -0.43 -8.15 11.15
CA MET A 64 -0.45 -6.71 10.87
C MET A 64 0.74 -5.94 11.47
N VAL A 65 1.87 -6.61 11.71
CA VAL A 65 3.12 -6.01 12.19
C VAL A 65 3.98 -5.59 11.00
N VAL A 66 4.47 -4.35 11.00
CA VAL A 66 5.38 -3.86 9.94
C VAL A 66 6.71 -4.60 10.02
N ILE A 67 7.04 -5.37 8.98
CA ILE A 67 8.32 -6.07 8.85
C ILE A 67 9.32 -5.34 7.94
N LYS A 68 8.83 -4.47 7.06
CA LYS A 68 9.67 -3.68 6.15
C LYS A 68 8.97 -2.41 5.73
N LYS A 69 9.73 -1.33 5.66
CA LYS A 69 9.28 -0.01 5.21
C LYS A 69 10.16 0.45 4.06
N ILE A 70 9.55 0.93 2.99
CA ILE A 70 10.22 1.60 1.89
C ILE A 70 9.57 2.97 1.73
N GLU A 71 10.32 4.02 2.04
CA GLU A 71 9.86 5.39 1.87
C GLU A 71 10.22 5.90 0.48
N GLY A 72 9.30 6.65 -0.12
CA GLY A 72 9.53 7.35 -1.38
C GLY A 72 9.86 6.43 -2.56
N LEU A 73 9.27 5.23 -2.61
CA LEU A 73 9.47 4.28 -3.71
C LEU A 73 9.15 4.98 -5.05
N PRO A 74 10.15 5.15 -5.93
CA PRO A 74 9.96 5.88 -7.17
C PRO A 74 9.16 5.05 -8.17
N LYS A 75 8.48 5.74 -9.10
CA LYS A 75 7.75 5.12 -10.22
C LYS A 75 8.64 4.14 -10.99
N ARG A 76 8.00 3.14 -11.61
CA ARG A 76 8.67 2.09 -12.43
C ARG A 76 9.67 1.23 -11.65
N LYS A 77 9.46 1.06 -10.35
CA LYS A 77 10.16 0.09 -9.51
C LYS A 77 9.23 -1.03 -9.07
N ILE A 78 9.84 -2.15 -8.71
CA ILE A 78 9.19 -3.27 -8.07
C ILE A 78 9.79 -3.38 -6.67
N ALA A 79 8.93 -3.49 -5.68
CA ALA A 79 9.29 -3.89 -4.33
C ALA A 79 8.62 -5.23 -4.05
N TYR A 80 9.34 -6.16 -3.43
CA TYR A 80 8.80 -7.45 -3.06
C TYR A 80 9.23 -7.81 -1.64
N GLU A 81 8.38 -8.60 -0.99
CA GLU A 81 8.64 -9.23 0.29
C GLU A 81 7.69 -10.43 0.45
N LYS A 82 8.13 -11.49 1.14
CA LYS A 82 7.26 -12.64 1.44
C LYS A 82 6.31 -12.31 2.60
N ALA A 83 5.47 -11.28 2.46
CA ALA A 83 4.55 -10.84 3.49
C ALA A 83 3.41 -10.00 2.91
N GLU A 84 2.36 -9.74 3.69
CA GLU A 84 1.25 -8.87 3.31
C GLU A 84 1.76 -7.45 3.00
N VAL A 85 1.11 -6.69 2.11
CA VAL A 85 1.63 -5.36 1.74
C VAL A 85 0.57 -4.29 1.83
N SER A 86 0.94 -3.18 2.46
CA SER A 86 0.19 -1.93 2.48
C SER A 86 0.95 -0.82 1.78
N GLN A 87 0.24 -0.06 0.94
CA GLN A 87 0.71 1.18 0.34
C GLN A 87 0.19 2.35 1.17
N ILE A 88 1.07 3.29 1.50
CA ILE A 88 0.73 4.53 2.17
C ILE A 88 1.12 5.69 1.26
N LYS A 89 0.21 6.66 1.17
CA LYS A 89 0.46 7.92 0.48
C LYS A 89 1.47 8.78 1.26
N LYS A 90 2.37 9.44 0.53
CA LYS A 90 3.13 10.60 1.02
C LYS A 90 2.34 11.90 0.85
#